data_AF-A0A3B0VYQ3-F1
#
_entry.id   AF-A0A3B0VYQ3-F1
#
_cell.length_a   1.000
_cell.length_b   1.000
_cell.length_c   1.000
_cell.angle_alpha   90.00
_cell.angle_beta   90.00
_cell.angle_gamma   90.00
#
_symmetry.space_group_name_H-M   'P 1'
#
loop_
_entity.id
_entity.type
_entity.pdbx_description
1 polymer ?
#
loop_
_entity_poly.entity_id
_entity_poly.type
_entity_poly.pdbx_seq_one_letter_code
_entity_poly.pdbx_strand_id
1 'polypeptide(L)' 'GRFRGFCFVEMPDSEALAAIEALDGQEIDGRALRINEARPREDRGGGNRGGGNRGGGNRNWG' A
#
# COMPACT_ATOMS: atom_id res chain seq x y z
N GLY A 1 6.97 -0.50 -18.71
CA GLY A 1 6.51 -0.89 -17.37
C GLY A 1 7.02 0.11 -16.38
N ARG A 2 6.15 0.72 -15.58
CA ARG A 2 6.57 1.69 -14.54
C ARG A 2 6.65 0.94 -13.22
N PHE A 3 7.85 0.86 -12.65
CA PHE A 3 8.01 0.31 -11.30
C PHE A 3 7.07 1.05 -10.35
N ARG A 4 6.37 0.30 -9.50
CA ARG A 4 5.38 0.87 -8.58
C ARG A 4 6.00 1.70 -7.45
N GLY A 5 7.34 1.77 -7.40
CA GLY A 5 8.10 2.61 -6.48
C GLY A 5 8.17 2.08 -5.06
N PHE A 6 8.08 0.77 -4.88
CA PHE A 6 8.25 0.10 -3.59
C PHE A 6 9.06 -1.18 -3.75
N CYS A 7 9.79 -1.52 -2.69
CA CYS A 7 10.61 -2.71 -2.53
C CYS A 7 10.45 -3.16 -1.07
N PHE A 8 10.58 -4.46 -0.81
CA PHE A 8 10.70 -4.99 0.54
C PHE A 8 12.07 -5.64 0.65
N VAL A 9 12.77 -5.34 1.73
CA VAL A 9 14.07 -5.93 2.06
C VAL A 9 13.89 -6.68 3.37
N GLU A 10 14.33 -7.92 3.41
CA GLU A 10 14.35 -8.74 4.62
C GLU A 10 15.73 -8.62 5.24
N MET A 11 15.77 -8.21 6.51
CA MET A 11 16.99 -8.05 7.28
C MET A 11 16.71 -8.33 8.77
N PRO A 12 17.74 -8.60 9.58
CA PRO A 12 17.56 -8.80 11.02
C PRO A 12 17.00 -7.55 11.70
N ASP A 13 16.05 -7.73 12.61
CA ASP A 13 15.41 -6.62 13.35
C ASP A 13 16.42 -5.70 14.06
N SER A 14 17.54 -6.27 14.53
CA SER A 14 18.63 -5.52 15.17
C SER A 14 19.29 -4.49 14.26
N GLU A 15 19.23 -4.69 12.94
CA GLU A 15 19.85 -3.82 11.93
C GLU A 15 18.83 -2.89 11.24
N ALA A 16 17.53 -3.10 11.48
CA ALA A 16 16.46 -2.35 10.83
C ALA A 16 16.51 -0.84 11.16
N LEU A 17 16.74 -0.48 12.42
CA LEU A 17 16.85 0.92 12.86
C LEU A 17 18.02 1.63 12.18
N ALA A 18 19.20 1.01 12.19
CA ALA A 18 20.40 1.57 11.57
C ALA A 18 20.22 1.76 10.05
N ALA A 19 19.53 0.83 9.39
CA ALA A 19 19.21 0.94 7.97
C ALA A 19 18.21 2.06 7.68
N ILE A 20 17.17 2.22 8.51
CA ILE A 20 16.22 3.33 8.40
C ILE A 20 16.95 4.66 8.56
N GLU A 21 17.75 4.83 9.62
CA GLU A 21 18.46 6.10 9.87
C GLU A 21 19.48 6.44 8.78
N ALA A 22 20.16 5.44 8.22
CA ALA A 22 21.17 5.67 7.20
C ALA A 22 20.59 5.96 5.81
N LEU A 23 19.42 5.37 5.48
CA LEU A 23 18.90 5.35 4.11
C LEU A 23 17.60 6.15 3.93
N ASP A 24 16.84 6.42 4.99
CA ASP A 24 15.65 7.27 4.91
C ASP A 24 16.04 8.70 4.54
N GLY A 25 15.37 9.26 3.53
CA GLY A 25 15.68 10.59 3.02
C GLY A 25 16.86 10.66 2.05
N GLN A 26 17.57 9.56 1.77
CA GLN A 26 18.57 9.56 0.69
C GLN A 26 17.90 9.78 -0.66
N GLU A 27 18.52 10.61 -1.51
CA GLU A 27 18.06 10.83 -2.87
C GLU A 27 18.66 9.79 -3.82
N ILE A 28 17.80 9.00 -4.46
CA ILE A 28 18.19 8.10 -5.54
C ILE A 28 17.45 8.54 -6.81
N ASP A 29 18.20 8.82 -7.87
CA ASP A 29 17.66 9.18 -9.19
C ASP A 29 16.69 10.38 -9.14
N GLY A 30 17.02 11.39 -8.32
CA GLY A 30 16.21 12.59 -8.12
C GLY A 30 14.96 12.37 -7.26
N ARG A 31 14.87 11.25 -6.53
CA ARG A 31 13.75 10.93 -5.65
C ARG A 31 14.23 10.56 -4.25
N ALA A 32 13.74 11.27 -3.24
CA ALA A 32 13.94 10.91 -1.85
C ALA A 32 13.30 9.55 -1.54
N LEU A 33 14.10 8.64 -1.00
CA LEU A 33 13.65 7.36 -0.49
C LEU A 33 12.91 7.55 0.83
N ARG A 34 11.88 6.73 1.05
CA ARG A 34 11.24 6.56 2.35
C ARG A 34 11.40 5.13 2.79
N ILE A 35 12.07 4.92 3.91
CA ILE A 35 12.31 3.60 4.49
C ILE A 35 11.69 3.61 5.87
N ASN A 36 10.81 2.63 6.11
CA ASN A 36 10.08 2.51 7.36
C ASN A 36 10.01 1.03 7.73
N GLU A 37 9.83 0.75 9.01
CA GLU A 37 9.55 -0.61 9.48
C GLU A 37 8.31 -1.17 8.76
N ALA A 38 8.45 -2.37 8.22
CA ALA A 38 7.39 -3.02 7.44
C ALA A 38 6.25 -3.40 8.38
N ARG A 39 5.23 -2.55 8.46
CA ARG A 39 4.01 -2.88 9.21
C ARG A 39 3.27 -4.02 8.49
N PRO A 40 2.89 -5.11 9.20
CA PRO A 40 2.05 -6.13 8.61
C PRO A 40 0.81 -5.45 8.05
N ARG A 41 0.51 -5.77 6.80
CA ARG A 41 -0.63 -5.20 6.11
C ARG A 41 -1.85 -5.59 6.92
N GLU A 42 -2.50 -4.62 7.58
CA GLU A 42 -3.79 -4.87 8.20
C GLU A 42 -4.65 -5.56 7.15
N ASP A 43 -5.21 -6.71 7.52
CA ASP A 43 -6.19 -7.40 6.71
C ASP A 43 -7.31 -6.38 6.50
N ARG A 44 -7.33 -5.74 5.32
CA ARG A 44 -8.52 -5.03 4.88
C ARG A 44 -9.54 -6.11 4.62
N GLY A 45 -10.10 -6.62 5.71
CA GLY A 45 -11.09 -7.66 5.72
C GLY A 45 -12.19 -7.26 4.75
N GLY A 46 -12.48 -8.18 3.84
CA GLY A 46 -13.72 -8.21 3.10
C GLY A 46 -13.96 -7.01 2.20
N GLY A 47 -13.59 -7.16 0.92
CA GLY A 47 -14.17 -6.33 -0.12
C GLY A 47 -15.69 -6.48 -0.18
N ASN A 48 -16.43 -5.55 0.42
CA ASN A 48 -17.81 -5.24 0.04
C ASN A 48 -17.83 -4.19 -1.09
N ARG A 49 -16.90 -4.30 -2.05
CA ARG A 49 -17.04 -3.67 -3.37
C ARG A 49 -17.73 -4.64 -4.32
N GLY A 50 -18.94 -5.05 -3.95
CA GLY A 50 -19.87 -5.68 -4.86
C GLY A 50 -20.51 -4.59 -5.72
N GLY A 51 -19.81 -4.17 -6.78
CA GLY A 51 -20.43 -3.45 -7.87
C GLY A 51 -21.45 -4.34 -8.57
N GLY A 52 -22.53 -3.74 -9.06
CA GLY A 52 -23.41 -4.43 -10.00
C GLY A 52 -24.84 -3.95 -9.97
N ASN A 53 -25.11 -2.91 -10.75
CA ASN A 53 -26.44 -2.58 -11.26
C ASN A 53 -27.23 -3.85 -11.64
N ARG A 54 -28.32 -4.11 -10.93
CA ARG A 54 -29.52 -4.81 -11.42
C ARG A 54 -30.69 -3.96 -10.93
N GLY A 55 -31.15 -2.98 -11.68
CA GLY A 55 -31.91 -3.18 -12.91
C GLY A 55 -33.39 -2.90 -12.61
N GLY A 56 -33.99 -1.96 -13.33
CA GLY A 56 -35.43 -1.66 -13.32
C GLY A 56 -35.87 -0.79 -12.14
N GLY A 57 -36.28 0.46 -12.31
CA GLY A 57 -37.30 0.85 -13.28
C GLY A 57 -38.67 0.37 -12.79
N ASN A 58 -39.45 1.31 -12.24
CA ASN A 58 -40.90 1.26 -12.10
C ASN A 58 -41.52 0.41 -10.97
N ARG A 59 -41.84 1.06 -9.85
CA ARG A 59 -42.92 0.62 -8.94
C ARG A 59 -43.75 1.84 -8.51
N ASN A 60 -44.48 2.39 -9.48
CA ASN A 60 -45.68 3.20 -9.23
C ASN A 60 -46.76 2.28 -8.65
N TRP A 61 -47.06 2.42 -7.35
CA TRP A 61 -48.23 1.82 -6.71
C TRP A 61 -49.35 2.87 -6.74
N GLY A 62 -50.30 2.66 -7.65
CA GLY A 62 -51.64 3.25 -7.57
C GLY A 62 -52.53 2.47 -6.61
#